data_AF-L0CJN9-F1
#
_entry.id   AF-L0CJN9-F1
#
_cell.length_a   1.000
_cell.length_b   1.000
_cell.length_c   1.000
_cell.angle_alpha   90.00
_cell.angle_beta   90.00
_cell.angle_gamma   90.00
#
_symmetry.space_group_name_H-M   'P 1'
#
loop_
_entity.id
_entity.type
_entity.pdbx_description
1 polymer ?
#
loop_
_entity_poly.entity_id
_entity_poly.type
_entity_poly.pdbx_seq_one_letter_code
_entity_poly.pdbx_strand_id
1 'polypeptide(L)' 'VLAIERYVVVCKPMSNFRFGENHAIMGVAFSWIMALACAAPPLFGWSRYIPEGMQ' A
#
# COMPACT_ATOMS: atom_id res chain seq x y z
N VAL A 1 0.84 -3.66 4.35
CA VAL A 1 2.26 -4.05 4.18
C VAL A 1 2.82 -4.61 5.50
N LEU A 2 2.95 -3.78 6.54
CA LEU A 2 3.55 -4.15 7.84
C LEU A 2 2.97 -5.41 8.52
N ALA A 3 1.65 -5.63 8.48
CA ALA A 3 1.02 -6.82 9.06
C ALA A 3 1.39 -8.11 8.30
N ILE A 4 1.49 -8.04 6.97
CA ILE A 4 1.84 -9.18 6.11
C ILE A 4 3.34 -9.50 6.24
N GLU A 5 4.19 -8.48 6.30
CA GLU A 5 5.64 -8.65 6.52
C GLU A 5 5.92 -9.38 7.84
N ARG A 6 5.27 -8.95 8.94
CA ARG A 6 5.41 -9.61 10.25
C ARG A 6 4.92 -11.06 10.23
N TYR A 7 3.80 -11.34 9.56
CA TYR A 7 3.29 -12.70 9.41
C TYR A 7 4.25 -13.62 8.65
N VAL A 8 4.78 -13.16 7.51
CA VAL A 8 5.68 -13.98 6.66
C VAL A 8 7.03 -14.22 7.34
N VAL A 9 7.57 -13.24 8.07
CA VAL A 9 8.85 -13.39 8.79
C VAL A 9 8.72 -14.33 9.99
N VAL A 10 7.63 -14.23 10.75
CA VAL A 10 7.41 -15.00 11.98
C VAL A 10 6.93 -16.42 11.68
N CYS A 11 5.88 -16.56 10.85
CA CYS A 11 5.25 -17.86 10.58
C CYS A 11 5.99 -18.65 9.48
N LYS A 12 6.93 -18.04 8.75
CA LYS A 12 7.68 -18.63 7.62
C LYS A 12 6.83 -19.60 6.76
N PRO A 13 5.69 -19.16 6.21
CA PRO A 13 4.82 -20.03 5.42
C PRO A 13 5.48 -20.52 4.11
N MET A 14 6.59 -19.89 3.69
CA MET A 14 7.38 -20.29 2.54
C MET A 14 8.80 -20.67 2.99
N SER A 15 9.14 -21.96 2.92
CA SER A 15 10.35 -22.58 3.50
C SER A 15 11.69 -21.99 3.02
N ASN A 16 11.76 -21.34 1.85
CA ASN A 16 12.99 -20.77 1.28
C ASN A 16 12.90 -19.26 0.99
N PHE A 17 11.85 -18.58 1.45
CA PHE A 17 11.68 -17.16 1.17
C PHE A 17 12.41 -16.29 2.19
N ARG A 18 13.38 -15.50 1.72
CA ARG A 18 14.13 -14.55 2.56
C ARG A 18 13.68 -13.14 2.21
N PHE A 19 13.02 -12.47 3.16
CA PHE A 19 12.58 -11.08 3.00
C PHE A 19 13.83 -10.19 2.89
N GLY A 20 14.11 -9.71 1.70
CA GLY A 20 15.24 -8.84 1.36
C GLY A 20 14.79 -7.45 0.94
N GLU A 21 15.75 -6.58 0.67
CA GLU A 21 15.51 -5.16 0.34
C GLU A 21 14.54 -4.97 -0.84
N ASN A 22 14.66 -5.78 -1.90
CA ASN A 22 13.75 -5.74 -3.05
C ASN A 22 12.28 -5.95 -2.66
N HIS A 23 12.00 -6.82 -1.68
CA HIS A 23 10.64 -7.10 -1.22
C HIS A 23 10.07 -5.96 -0.37
N ALA A 24 10.92 -5.34 0.45
CA ALA A 24 10.54 -4.14 1.20
C ALA A 24 10.23 -2.97 0.25
N ILE A 25 11.07 -2.75 -0.76
CA ILE A 25 10.85 -1.72 -1.79
C ILE A 25 9.55 -2.00 -2.56
N MET A 26 9.28 -3.25 -2.94
CA MET A 26 8.01 -3.62 -3.57
C MET A 26 6.81 -3.34 -2.66
N GLY A 27 6.92 -3.64 -1.36
CA GLY A 27 5.87 -3.34 -0.38
C GLY A 27 5.59 -1.83 -0.26
N VAL A 28 6.64 -1.02 -0.21
CA VAL A 28 6.53 0.45 -0.19
C VAL A 28 5.93 0.97 -1.49
N ALA A 29 6.46 0.56 -2.65
CA ALA A 29 5.94 0.96 -3.95
C ALA A 29 4.45 0.60 -4.11
N PHE A 30 4.06 -0.60 -3.68
CA PHE A 30 2.66 -1.02 -3.68
C PHE A 30 1.77 -0.10 -2.84
N SER A 31 2.22 0.28 -1.63
CA SER A 31 1.45 1.21 -0.79
C SER A 31 1.25 2.57 -1.44
N TRP A 32 2.27 3.11 -2.11
CA TRP A 32 2.17 4.36 -2.86
C TRP A 32 1.24 4.24 -4.07
N ILE A 33 1.33 3.15 -4.83
CA ILE A 33 0.42 2.90 -5.96
C ILE A 33 -1.03 2.84 -5.49
N MET A 34 -1.31 2.12 -4.40
CA MET A 34 -2.66 2.04 -3.84
C MET A 34 -3.16 3.38 -3.30
N ALA A 35 -2.30 4.18 -2.68
CA ALA A 35 -2.64 5.53 -2.25
C ALA A 35 -2.99 6.44 -3.44
N LEU A 36 -2.18 6.39 -4.50
CA LEU A 36 -2.45 7.12 -5.75
C LEU A 36 -3.71 6.62 -6.44
N ALA A 37 -4.01 5.32 -6.40
CA ALA A 37 -5.25 4.78 -6.97
C ALA A 37 -6.51 5.35 -6.30
N CYS A 38 -6.43 5.82 -5.06
CA CYS A 38 -7.54 6.48 -4.37
C CYS A 38 -7.49 8.01 -4.46
N ALA A 39 -6.30 8.62 -4.45
CA ALA A 39 -6.13 10.08 -4.44
C ALA A 39 -6.04 10.72 -5.83
N ALA A 40 -5.57 9.98 -6.84
CA ALA A 40 -5.46 10.48 -8.20
C ALA A 40 -6.81 10.58 -8.95
N PRO A 41 -7.77 9.63 -8.82
CA PRO A 41 -9.01 9.70 -9.57
C PRO A 41 -9.76 11.03 -9.39
N PRO A 42 -9.93 11.59 -8.16
CA PRO A 42 -10.59 12.87 -7.98
C PRO A 42 -9.88 14.06 -8.65
N LEU A 43 -8.55 13.95 -8.85
CA LEU A 43 -7.74 14.97 -9.56
C LEU A 43 -7.90 14.87 -11.08
N PHE A 44 -8.13 13.67 -11.61
CA PHE A 44 -8.35 13.42 -13.04
C PHE A 44 -9.84 13.43 -13.44
N GLY A 45 -10.71 13.99 -12.59
CA GLY A 45 -12.13 14.19 -12.88
C GLY A 45 -13.04 13.01 -12.52
N TRP A 46 -12.51 11.99 -11.84
CA TRP A 46 -13.28 10.85 -11.37
C TRP A 46 -13.48 10.92 -9.85
N SER A 47 -14.66 11.31 -9.40
CA SER A 47 -14.93 11.84 -8.05
C SER A 47 -14.42 13.30 -7.87
N ARG A 48 -14.76 13.96 -6.75
CA ARG A 48 -14.44 15.38 -6.52
C ARG A 48 -14.12 15.62 -5.05
N TYR A 49 -13.08 16.40 -4.76
CA TYR A 49 -12.81 16.87 -3.41
C TYR A 49 -13.82 17.96 -3.03
N ILE A 50 -14.54 17.75 -1.94
CA ILE A 50 -15.55 18.68 -1.40
C ILE A 50 -15.13 18.99 0.05
N PRO A 51 -15.24 20.23 0.53
CA PRO A 51 -14.95 20.56 1.92
C PRO A 51 -15.97 19.88 2.85
N GLU A 52 -15.55 18.77 3.45
CA GLU A 52 -16.28 18.07 4.50
C GLU A 52 -16.29 18.91 5.78
N GLY A 53 -17.36 19.68 5.99
CA GLY A 53 -17.56 20.45 7.23
C GLY A 53 -18.04 21.89 7.07
N MET A 54 -18.21 22.41 5.84
CA MET A 54 -18.96 23.66 5.63
C MET A 54 -20.43 23.32 5.32
N GLN A 55 -21.21 23.16 6.40
CA GLN A 55 -22.67 23.24 6.38
C GLN A 55 -23.09 24.49 7.17
#